data_AF-A0A950AK08-F1
#
_entry.id   AF-A0A950AK08-F1
#
_cell.length_a   1.000
_cell.length_b   1.000
_cell.length_c   1.000
_cell.angle_alpha   90.00
_cell.angle_beta   90.00
_cell.angle_gamma   90.00
#
_symmetry.space_group_name_H-M   'P 1'
#
loop_
_entity.id
_entity.type
_entity.pdbx_description
1 polymer ?
#
loop_
_entity_poly.entity_id
_entity_poly.type
_entity_poly.pdbx_seq_one_letter_code
_entity_poly.pdbx_strand_id
1 'polypeptide(L)'
;MSNLDLFERAGAAADAVVAAIPERPRIAVVLGSGLGALADRLADAVAIPYGQIPYFPRPSVAGHGGHLIAGRLAGAGVLILQGRVHYYEGHDLDAVTFPVRVLQCLGVRTLILTAATVGIRPDLRPGALVCLADHLNLIGLNPLRGPNDDRLGTRFPDMTEVYSARL
;
A
#
# COMPACT_ATOMS: atom_id res chain seq x y z
N MET A 1 10.65 25.37 -10.88
CA MET A 1 9.69 24.39 -10.33
C MET A 1 10.18 24.08 -8.92
N SER A 2 9.40 24.36 -7.87
CA SER A 2 9.81 24.01 -6.51
C SER A 2 10.04 22.50 -6.46
N ASN A 3 11.20 22.07 -5.96
CA ASN A 3 11.54 20.67 -5.85
C ASN A 3 10.81 20.12 -4.63
N LEU A 4 9.53 19.73 -4.81
CA LEU A 4 8.67 19.28 -3.72
C LEU A 4 9.30 18.08 -3.02
N ASP A 5 9.30 18.11 -1.70
CA ASP A 5 9.81 17.00 -0.89
C ASP A 5 8.84 15.80 -0.90
N LEU A 6 9.23 14.69 -0.26
CA LEU A 6 8.43 13.46 -0.22
C LEU A 6 7.06 13.68 0.46
N PHE A 7 7.01 14.48 1.53
CA PHE A 7 5.78 14.76 2.25
C PHE A 7 4.83 15.60 1.39
N GLU A 8 5.33 16.64 0.74
CA GLU A 8 4.57 17.51 -0.16
C GLU A 8 4.04 16.75 -1.37
N ARG A 9 4.86 15.88 -1.98
CA ARG A 9 4.42 15.00 -3.08
C ARG A 9 3.32 14.04 -2.64
N ALA A 10 3.46 13.44 -1.46
CA ALA A 10 2.45 12.54 -0.92
C ALA A 10 1.15 13.27 -0.56
N GLY A 11 1.25 14.50 -0.05
CA GLY A 11 0.11 15.39 0.21
C GLY A 11 -0.65 15.74 -1.07
N ALA A 12 0.05 16.19 -2.12
CA ALA A 12 -0.57 16.51 -3.41
C ALA A 12 -1.26 15.29 -4.06
N ALA A 13 -0.65 14.10 -3.94
CA ALA A 13 -1.27 12.85 -4.38
C ALA A 13 -2.52 12.49 -3.55
N ALA A 14 -2.47 12.70 -2.23
CA ALA A 14 -3.60 12.47 -1.34
C ALA A 14 -4.77 13.43 -1.66
N ASP A 15 -4.49 14.72 -1.92
CA ASP A 15 -5.51 15.70 -2.28
C ASP A 15 -6.21 15.33 -3.59
N ALA A 16 -5.46 14.83 -4.58
CA ALA A 16 -6.05 14.32 -5.83
C ALA A 16 -6.97 13.13 -5.59
N VAL A 17 -6.62 12.22 -4.67
CA VAL A 17 -7.47 11.09 -4.28
C VAL A 17 -8.72 11.58 -3.55
N VAL A 18 -8.58 12.48 -2.57
CA VAL A 18 -9.69 13.06 -1.82
C VAL A 18 -10.71 13.73 -2.75
N ALA A 19 -10.24 14.47 -3.75
CA ALA A 19 -11.11 15.15 -4.70
C ALA A 19 -11.97 14.18 -5.54
N ALA A 20 -11.55 12.91 -5.65
CA ALA A 20 -12.21 11.90 -6.46
C ALA A 20 -13.07 10.91 -5.67
N ILE A 21 -12.99 10.87 -4.33
CA ILE A 21 -13.69 9.86 -3.50
C ILE A 21 -14.75 10.50 -2.58
N PRO A 22 -15.87 9.80 -2.31
CA PRO A 22 -16.99 10.38 -1.55
C PRO A 22 -16.74 10.45 -0.04
N GLU A 23 -15.89 9.58 0.51
CA GLU A 23 -15.52 9.54 1.92
C GLU A 23 -14.03 9.22 2.06
N ARG A 24 -13.46 9.41 3.25
CA ARG A 24 -12.06 9.07 3.55
C ARG A 24 -11.97 7.80 4.41
N PRO A 25 -11.75 6.61 3.82
CA PRO A 25 -11.60 5.39 4.59
C PRO A 25 -10.39 5.42 5.51
N ARG A 26 -10.51 4.76 6.68
CA ARG A 26 -9.39 4.58 7.62
C ARG A 26 -8.66 3.25 7.44
N ILE A 27 -9.17 2.38 6.57
CA ILE A 27 -8.63 1.06 6.28
C ILE A 27 -8.19 1.05 4.82
N ALA A 28 -6.98 0.56 4.56
CA ALA A 28 -6.48 0.31 3.22
C ALA A 28 -6.01 -1.14 3.09
N VAL A 29 -6.23 -1.73 1.91
CA VAL A 29 -5.79 -3.07 1.56
C VAL A 29 -4.92 -2.97 0.31
N VAL A 30 -3.69 -3.47 0.38
CA VAL A 30 -2.84 -3.61 -0.80
C VAL A 30 -2.98 -5.04 -1.31
N LEU A 31 -3.45 -5.19 -2.54
CA LEU A 31 -3.66 -6.50 -3.17
C LEU A 31 -2.38 -6.99 -3.82
N GLY A 32 -2.00 -8.23 -3.50
CA GLY A 32 -0.91 -8.94 -4.14
C GLY A 32 -1.37 -9.69 -5.39
N SER A 33 -0.45 -10.39 -6.02
CA SER A 33 -0.74 -11.22 -7.21
C SER A 33 -1.85 -12.23 -6.92
N GLY A 34 -2.80 -12.36 -7.85
CA GLY A 34 -3.92 -13.30 -7.74
C GLY A 34 -5.07 -12.86 -6.83
N LEU A 35 -4.97 -11.72 -6.14
CA LEU A 35 -6.00 -11.23 -5.21
C LEU A 35 -6.82 -10.05 -5.76
N GLY A 36 -6.59 -9.67 -7.02
CA GLY A 36 -7.21 -8.51 -7.67
C GLY A 36 -8.75 -8.53 -7.69
N ALA A 37 -9.35 -9.73 -7.77
CA ALA A 37 -10.81 -9.92 -7.80
C ALA A 37 -11.52 -9.49 -6.51
N LEU A 38 -10.79 -9.25 -5.41
CA LEU A 38 -11.40 -8.68 -4.20
C LEU A 38 -11.94 -7.26 -4.46
N ALA A 39 -11.33 -6.51 -5.38
CA ALA A 39 -11.78 -5.18 -5.75
C ALA A 39 -13.20 -5.19 -6.34
N ASP A 40 -13.55 -6.23 -7.10
CA ASP A 40 -14.84 -6.35 -7.79
C ASP A 40 -16.01 -6.57 -6.82
N ARG A 41 -15.70 -6.82 -5.53
CA ARG A 41 -16.69 -7.03 -4.47
C ARG A 41 -17.05 -5.76 -3.70
N LEU A 42 -16.41 -4.63 -4.00
CA LEU A 42 -16.70 -3.37 -3.33
C LEU A 42 -18.06 -2.81 -3.77
N ALA A 43 -18.88 -2.44 -2.80
CA ALA A 43 -20.04 -1.59 -3.05
C ALA A 43 -19.61 -0.12 -3.19
N ASP A 44 -20.37 0.67 -3.94
CA ASP A 44 -20.13 2.11 -4.15
C ASP A 44 -18.69 2.42 -4.61
N ALA A 45 -18.14 1.55 -5.47
CA ALA A 45 -16.75 1.60 -5.85
C ALA A 45 -16.43 2.78 -6.78
N VAL A 46 -15.42 3.56 -6.42
CA VAL A 46 -14.80 4.60 -7.26
C VAL A 46 -13.36 4.22 -7.51
N ALA A 47 -13.05 3.90 -8.77
CA ALA A 47 -11.71 3.52 -9.20
C ALA A 47 -10.95 4.71 -9.80
N ILE A 48 -9.75 4.96 -9.28
CA ILE A 48 -8.84 6.00 -9.76
C ILE A 48 -7.61 5.30 -10.34
N PRO A 49 -7.37 5.38 -11.67
CA PRO A 49 -6.14 4.88 -12.27
C PRO A 49 -4.92 5.55 -11.63
N TYR A 50 -3.87 4.79 -11.34
CA TYR A 50 -2.62 5.35 -10.79
C TYR A 50 -2.03 6.44 -11.67
N GLY A 51 -2.25 6.37 -12.98
CA GLY A 51 -1.81 7.39 -13.92
C GLY A 51 -2.47 8.77 -13.75
N GLN A 52 -3.58 8.85 -13.01
CA GLN A 52 -4.28 10.10 -12.68
C GLN A 52 -3.89 10.63 -11.28
N ILE A 53 -3.15 9.85 -10.49
CA ILE A 53 -2.67 10.27 -9.18
C ILE A 53 -1.24 10.80 -9.35
N PRO A 54 -0.96 12.07 -8.98
CA PRO A 54 0.38 12.63 -9.09
C PRO A 54 1.43 11.75 -8.40
N TYR A 55 2.58 11.57 -9.05
CA TYR A 55 3.75 10.84 -8.53
C TYR A 55 3.55 9.34 -8.24
N PHE A 56 2.35 8.79 -8.46
CA PHE A 56 2.10 7.37 -8.22
C PHE A 56 2.86 6.49 -9.21
N PRO A 57 3.48 5.41 -8.74
CA PRO A 57 4.17 4.47 -9.62
C PRO A 57 3.15 3.64 -10.42
N ARG A 58 3.53 3.22 -11.63
CA ARG A 58 2.67 2.41 -12.51
C ARG A 58 3.19 0.96 -12.55
N PRO A 59 2.38 -0.04 -12.15
CA PRO A 59 2.80 -1.43 -12.23
C PRO A 59 2.90 -1.92 -13.67
N SER A 60 3.90 -2.77 -13.92
CA SER A 60 4.09 -3.43 -15.21
C SER A 60 3.80 -4.93 -15.17
N VAL A 61 3.71 -5.51 -13.97
CA VAL A 61 3.47 -6.94 -13.73
C VAL A 61 2.03 -7.34 -14.06
N ALA A 62 1.86 -8.44 -14.79
CA ALA A 62 0.55 -8.98 -15.13
C ALA A 62 -0.30 -9.26 -13.88
N GLY A 63 -1.59 -8.92 -13.95
CA GLY A 63 -2.52 -9.05 -12.83
C GLY A 63 -2.53 -7.88 -11.84
N HIS A 64 -1.70 -6.86 -12.05
CA HIS A 64 -1.71 -5.62 -11.26
C HIS A 64 -2.53 -4.57 -11.99
N GLY A 65 -3.80 -4.40 -11.59
CA GLY A 65 -4.78 -3.56 -12.29
C GLY A 65 -4.40 -2.08 -12.39
N GLY A 66 -3.59 -1.56 -11.46
CA GLY A 66 -3.09 -0.18 -11.50
C GLY A 66 -4.13 0.85 -11.06
N HIS A 67 -5.00 0.49 -10.12
CA HIS A 67 -6.06 1.35 -9.59
C HIS A 67 -5.97 1.51 -8.08
N LEU A 68 -6.31 2.69 -7.59
CA LEU A 68 -6.71 2.94 -6.21
C LEU A 68 -8.24 3.01 -6.22
N ILE A 69 -8.88 2.13 -5.47
CA ILE A 69 -10.33 1.97 -5.49
C ILE A 69 -10.87 2.28 -4.10
N ALA A 70 -11.69 3.31 -3.97
CA ALA A 70 -12.47 3.55 -2.76
C ALA A 70 -13.81 2.85 -2.87
N GLY A 71 -14.31 2.30 -1.78
CA GLY A 71 -15.64 1.69 -1.75
C GLY A 71 -15.94 1.09 -0.38
N ARG A 72 -16.97 0.26 -0.31
CA ARG A 72 -17.39 -0.40 0.93
C ARG A 72 -17.28 -1.91 0.82
N LEU A 73 -16.67 -2.53 1.83
CA LEU A 73 -16.58 -3.99 1.98
C LEU A 73 -17.21 -4.39 3.30
N ALA A 74 -18.23 -5.26 3.26
CA ALA A 74 -18.97 -5.69 4.45
C ALA A 74 -19.48 -4.51 5.32
N GLY A 75 -19.88 -3.41 4.67
CA GLY A 75 -20.37 -2.21 5.34
C GLY A 75 -19.29 -1.27 5.88
N ALA A 76 -17.99 -1.59 5.76
CA ALA A 76 -16.89 -0.70 6.14
C ALA A 76 -16.30 0.00 4.91
N GLY A 77 -16.03 1.30 5.01
CA GLY A 77 -15.30 2.04 3.98
C GLY A 77 -13.84 1.57 3.92
N VAL A 78 -13.35 1.28 2.71
CA VAL A 78 -11.98 0.79 2.46
C VAL A 78 -11.37 1.44 1.22
N LEU A 79 -10.04 1.58 1.24
CA LEU A 79 -9.24 1.84 0.05
C LEU A 79 -8.58 0.52 -0.40
N ILE A 80 -8.68 0.17 -1.66
CA ILE A 80 -7.99 -0.97 -2.27
C ILE A 80 -6.94 -0.46 -3.24
N LEU A 81 -5.68 -0.85 -3.03
CA LEU A 81 -4.63 -0.71 -4.03
C LEU A 81 -4.63 -2.00 -4.84
N GLN A 82 -5.25 -1.96 -6.01
CA GLN A 82 -5.34 -3.09 -6.93
C GLN A 82 -4.06 -3.19 -7.75
N GLY A 83 -3.06 -3.82 -7.14
CA GLY A 83 -1.70 -3.89 -7.67
C GLY A 83 -0.73 -3.04 -6.86
N ARG A 84 0.54 -3.21 -7.18
CA ARG A 84 1.70 -2.51 -6.61
C ARG A 84 2.87 -2.63 -7.58
N VAL A 85 3.86 -1.78 -7.40
CA VAL A 85 5.15 -1.96 -8.06
C VAL A 85 6.11 -2.71 -7.15
N HIS A 86 7.10 -3.38 -7.74
CA HIS A 86 8.09 -4.17 -7.03
C HIS A 86 9.49 -3.65 -7.30
N TYR A 87 10.38 -3.92 -6.36
CA TYR A 87 11.80 -3.58 -6.49
C TYR A 87 12.45 -4.25 -7.72
N TYR A 88 12.09 -5.50 -8.01
CA TYR A 88 12.63 -6.24 -9.16
C TYR A 88 12.21 -5.67 -10.52
N GLU A 89 11.19 -4.79 -10.58
CA GLU A 89 10.81 -4.07 -11.81
C GLU A 89 11.78 -2.90 -12.11
N GLY A 90 12.76 -2.65 -11.25
CA GLY A 90 13.74 -1.57 -11.38
C GLY A 90 13.34 -0.28 -10.64
N HIS A 91 12.30 -0.33 -9.81
CA HIS A 91 11.89 0.81 -8.98
C HIS A 91 12.72 0.88 -7.70
N ASP A 92 13.09 2.09 -7.29
CA ASP A 92 13.64 2.32 -5.95
C ASP A 92 12.59 2.09 -4.86
N LEU A 93 13.04 1.79 -3.63
CA LEU A 93 12.14 1.53 -2.50
C LEU A 93 11.25 2.73 -2.14
N ASP A 94 11.70 3.96 -2.43
CA ASP A 94 10.89 5.16 -2.28
C ASP A 94 9.67 5.13 -3.20
N ALA A 95 9.84 4.71 -4.45
CA ALA A 95 8.74 4.54 -5.39
C ALA A 95 7.81 3.38 -4.98
N VAL A 96 8.38 2.25 -4.56
CA VAL A 96 7.62 1.07 -4.07
C VAL A 96 6.74 1.43 -2.87
N THR A 97 7.25 2.25 -1.94
CA THR A 97 6.55 2.59 -0.69
C THR A 97 5.78 3.92 -0.76
N PHE A 98 5.91 4.69 -1.84
CA PHE A 98 5.21 5.97 -2.02
C PHE A 98 3.69 5.87 -1.79
N PRO A 99 2.96 4.84 -2.28
CA PRO A 99 1.53 4.73 -2.02
C PRO A 99 1.20 4.65 -0.51
N VAL A 100 2.07 4.07 0.32
CA VAL A 100 1.87 4.03 1.78
C VAL A 100 1.96 5.43 2.40
N ARG A 101 2.84 6.29 1.88
CA ARG A 101 2.91 7.71 2.31
C ARG A 101 1.66 8.48 1.93
N VAL A 102 1.09 8.21 0.76
CA VAL A 102 -0.18 8.80 0.34
C VAL A 102 -1.32 8.34 1.25
N LEU A 103 -1.39 7.04 1.57
CA LEU A 103 -2.37 6.51 2.53
C LEU A 103 -2.23 7.15 3.92
N GLN A 104 -1.00 7.39 4.38
CA GLN A 104 -0.73 8.12 5.63
C GLN A 104 -1.32 9.55 5.57
N CYS A 105 -1.07 10.30 4.49
CA CYS A 105 -1.64 11.64 4.29
C CYS A 105 -3.18 11.63 4.16
N LEU A 106 -3.77 10.55 3.64
CA LEU A 106 -5.23 10.34 3.58
C LEU A 106 -5.85 10.07 4.96
N GLY A 107 -5.03 9.77 5.98
CA GLY A 107 -5.47 9.48 7.34
C GLY A 107 -5.80 8.00 7.59
N VAL A 108 -5.30 7.08 6.75
CA VAL A 108 -5.41 5.64 6.97
C VAL A 108 -4.72 5.25 8.28
N ARG A 109 -5.38 4.41 9.07
CA ARG A 109 -4.89 3.92 10.37
C ARG A 109 -4.68 2.41 10.40
N THR A 110 -5.21 1.69 9.43
CA THR A 110 -5.03 0.25 9.31
C THR A 110 -4.66 -0.09 7.87
N LEU A 111 -3.50 -0.72 7.70
CA LEU A 111 -3.00 -1.18 6.42
C LEU A 111 -2.95 -2.71 6.41
N ILE A 112 -3.72 -3.32 5.52
CA ILE A 112 -3.70 -4.76 5.30
C ILE A 112 -2.84 -5.03 4.07
N LEU A 113 -1.74 -5.74 4.28
CA LEU A 113 -0.84 -6.14 3.21
C LEU A 113 -1.10 -7.59 2.85
N THR A 114 -1.36 -7.84 1.57
CA THR A 114 -1.48 -9.20 1.04
C THR A 114 -0.32 -9.49 0.10
N ALA A 115 0.09 -10.75 0.01
CA ALA A 115 1.11 -11.21 -0.92
C ALA A 115 0.90 -12.70 -1.23
N ALA A 116 1.31 -13.13 -2.41
CA ALA A 116 1.49 -14.53 -2.72
C ALA A 116 2.94 -14.91 -2.38
N THR A 117 3.14 -15.97 -1.61
CA THR A 117 4.46 -16.43 -1.19
C THR A 117 4.55 -17.95 -1.30
N VAL A 118 5.78 -18.46 -1.26
CA VAL A 118 6.05 -19.90 -1.16
C VAL A 118 6.16 -20.27 0.31
N GLY A 119 5.42 -21.30 0.73
CA GLY A 119 5.52 -21.86 2.07
C GLY A 119 6.77 -22.72 2.22
N ILE A 120 7.60 -22.41 3.22
CA ILE A 120 8.80 -23.18 3.57
C ILE A 120 8.47 -24.23 4.66
N ARG A 121 7.44 -23.98 5.47
CA ARG A 121 7.00 -24.88 6.54
C ARG A 121 6.36 -26.15 5.93
N PRO A 122 6.80 -27.38 6.30
CA PRO A 122 6.40 -28.62 5.60
C PRO A 122 4.90 -28.98 5.64
N ASP A 123 4.16 -28.43 6.60
CA ASP A 123 2.71 -28.63 6.78
C ASP A 123 1.86 -27.68 5.92
N LEU A 124 2.46 -26.64 5.32
CA LEU A 124 1.74 -25.72 4.43
C LEU A 124 1.37 -26.41 3.12
N ARG A 125 0.23 -26.02 2.56
CA ARG A 125 -0.29 -26.52 1.28
C ARG A 125 -0.65 -25.32 0.39
N PRO A 126 -0.58 -25.47 -0.94
CA PRO A 126 -1.04 -24.43 -1.86
C PRO A 126 -2.47 -23.97 -1.51
N GLY A 127 -2.69 -22.65 -1.52
CA GLY A 127 -3.98 -22.05 -1.15
C GLY A 127 -4.16 -21.80 0.36
N ALA A 128 -3.21 -22.22 1.21
CA ALA A 128 -3.25 -21.86 2.63
C ALA A 128 -3.16 -20.35 2.83
N LEU A 129 -4.00 -19.82 3.71
CA LEU A 129 -3.89 -18.45 4.20
C LEU A 129 -2.97 -18.44 5.43
N VAL A 130 -2.00 -17.53 5.42
CA VAL A 130 -1.02 -17.36 6.50
C VAL A 130 -1.06 -15.92 6.98
N CYS A 131 -1.33 -15.73 8.27
CA CYS A 131 -1.19 -14.44 8.92
C CYS A 131 0.28 -14.19 9.24
N LEU A 132 0.79 -13.02 8.83
CA LEU A 132 2.15 -12.60 9.17
C LEU A 132 2.19 -12.17 10.64
N ALA A 133 3.01 -12.87 11.43
CA ALA A 133 3.31 -12.48 12.80
C ALA A 133 4.60 -11.67 12.90
N ASP A 134 5.53 -11.88 11.96
CA ASP A 134 6.83 -11.20 11.91
C ASP A 134 7.43 -11.31 10.49
N HIS A 135 8.53 -10.60 10.23
CA HIS A 135 9.28 -10.68 8.99
C HIS A 135 10.80 -10.55 9.16
N LEU A 136 11.54 -11.12 8.23
CA LEU A 136 12.97 -10.87 8.06
C LEU A 136 13.19 -10.05 6.78
N ASN A 137 13.76 -8.85 6.90
CA ASN A 137 14.16 -8.08 5.73
C ASN A 137 15.55 -8.54 5.24
N LEU A 138 15.55 -9.43 4.25
CA LEU A 138 16.77 -9.93 3.59
C LEU A 138 17.06 -9.23 2.26
N ILE A 139 16.34 -8.15 1.93
CA ILE A 139 16.56 -7.38 0.70
C ILE A 139 17.90 -6.61 0.77
N GLY A 140 18.43 -6.39 1.98
CA GLY A 140 19.68 -5.64 2.20
C GLY A 140 19.53 -4.12 1.99
N LEU A 141 18.30 -3.65 1.77
CA LEU A 141 17.95 -2.25 1.55
C LEU A 141 16.76 -1.87 2.44
N ASN A 142 16.59 -0.56 2.68
CA ASN A 142 15.56 -0.04 3.56
C ASN A 142 14.96 1.26 2.98
N PRO A 143 13.61 1.39 2.89
CA PRO A 143 12.94 2.59 2.38
C PRO A 143 13.09 3.83 3.28
N LEU A 144 13.63 3.68 4.49
CA LEU A 144 13.86 4.78 5.43
C LEU A 144 15.32 5.28 5.41
N ARG A 145 16.15 4.76 4.49
CA ARG A 145 17.53 5.24 4.31
C ARG A 145 17.50 6.67 3.74
N GLY A 146 18.27 7.57 4.35
CA GLY A 146 18.38 8.96 3.94
C GLY A 146 18.09 9.93 5.09
N PRO A 147 17.89 11.23 4.81
CA PRO A 147 17.36 12.19 5.79
C PRO A 147 15.96 11.78 6.28
N ASN A 148 15.66 12.03 7.56
CA ASN A 148 14.31 11.83 8.11
C ASN A 148 13.51 13.12 8.03
N ASP A 149 12.21 13.00 7.76
CA ASP A 149 11.25 14.08 7.89
C ASP A 149 10.29 13.74 9.03
N ASP A 150 10.33 14.54 10.10
CA ASP A 150 9.55 14.29 11.32
C ASP A 150 8.03 14.41 11.07
N ARG A 151 7.59 15.01 9.96
CA ARG A 151 6.18 15.02 9.53
C ARG A 151 5.71 13.63 9.09
N LEU A 152 6.62 12.78 8.61
CA LEU A 152 6.33 11.41 8.17
C LEU A 152 6.50 10.36 9.28
N GLY A 153 7.30 10.66 10.30
CA GLY A 153 7.47 9.78 11.46
C GLY A 153 8.82 9.95 12.16
N THR A 154 9.02 9.15 13.21
CA THR A 154 10.27 9.14 13.97
C THR A 154 11.44 8.62 13.13
N ARG A 155 12.65 9.12 13.44
CA ARG A 155 13.91 8.65 12.84
C ARG A 155 14.18 7.16 13.05
N PHE A 156 13.80 6.64 14.21
CA PHE A 156 14.09 5.27 14.63
C PHE A 156 12.78 4.59 15.04
N PRO A 157 12.00 4.05 14.08
CA PRO A 157 10.77 3.35 14.39
C PRO A 157 11.08 2.03 15.08
N ASP A 158 10.38 1.76 16.17
CA ASP A 158 10.38 0.45 16.81
C ASP A 158 9.73 -0.59 15.88
N MET A 159 10.30 -1.79 15.85
CA MET A 159 9.84 -2.89 15.01
C MET A 159 9.40 -4.10 15.86
N THR A 160 9.20 -3.94 17.16
CA THR A 160 8.83 -5.04 18.07
C THR A 160 7.38 -5.50 17.83
N GLU A 161 6.48 -4.57 17.46
CA GLU A 161 5.06 -4.84 17.24
C GLU A 161 4.55 -4.31 15.87
N VAL A 162 5.31 -4.56 14.79
CA VAL A 162 4.95 -4.09 13.44
C VAL A 162 3.62 -4.68 12.96
N TYR A 163 3.39 -5.96 13.25
CA TYR A 163 2.13 -6.63 13.01
C TYR A 163 1.30 -6.58 14.28
N SER A 164 0.13 -5.94 14.20
CA SER A 164 -0.71 -5.71 15.37
C SER A 164 -1.20 -7.04 15.95
N ALA A 165 -0.85 -7.35 17.21
CA ALA A 165 -1.32 -8.55 17.90
C ALA A 165 -2.85 -8.62 18.08
N ARG A 166 -3.56 -7.50 17.92
CA ARG A 166 -5.02 -7.42 18.03
C ARG A 166 -5.75 -7.88 16.75
N LEU A 167 -5.10 -7.75 15.59
CA LEU A 167 -5.68 -8.01 14.26
C LEU A 167 -5.24 -9.38 13.74
#